data_AF-A0A9I9DQ89-F1
#
_entry.id   AF-A0A9I9DQ89-F1
#
_cell.length_a   1.000
_cell.length_b   1.000
_cell.length_c   1.000
_cell.angle_alpha   90.00
_cell.angle_beta   90.00
_cell.angle_gamma   90.00
#
_symmetry.space_group_name_H-M   'P 1'
#
loop_
_entity.id
_entity.type
_entity.pdbx_description
1 polymer ?
#
loop_
_entity_poly.entity_id
_entity_poly.type
_entity_poly.pdbx_seq_one_letter_code
_entity_poly.pdbx_strand_id
1 'polypeptide(L)'
;MVSCKWRGPIWFQQKEGVFPLRFQERIESCGKIVGWAPQQRCHPSIACFVNHCGWNSTLESLSNGIRFLCWPYFADQFPNESYICDIWKVGLKLKKDKYGIVTRTEIKEKVEKLIADED
;
A
#
# COMPACT_ATOMS: atom_id res chain seq x y z
N MET A 1 -8.28 6.84 -3.65
CA MET A 1 -7.81 8.04 -2.96
C MET A 1 -8.51 9.17 -3.69
N VAL A 2 -9.38 9.88 -2.97
CA VAL A 2 -9.83 11.19 -3.43
C VAL A 2 -8.58 12.07 -3.38
N SER A 3 -8.13 12.54 -4.54
CA SER A 3 -7.01 13.46 -4.65
C SER A 3 -7.41 14.78 -4.00
N CYS A 4 -7.07 14.98 -2.74
CA CYS A 4 -7.06 16.29 -2.11
C CYS A 4 -5.61 16.68 -1.85
N LYS A 5 -5.07 17.50 -2.76
CA LYS A 5 -3.75 18.13 -2.67
C LYS A 5 -3.79 19.15 -1.53
N TRP A 6 -3.48 18.74 -0.30
CA TRP A 6 -3.39 19.66 0.83
C TRP A 6 -1.96 20.18 0.99
N ARG A 7 -1.76 21.47 0.66
CA ARG A 7 -0.58 22.25 1.07
C ARG A 7 -0.95 23.03 2.33
N GLY A 8 -0.63 22.48 3.50
CA GLY A 8 -0.77 23.13 4.81
C GLY A 8 0.37 22.70 5.76
N PRO A 9 0.68 23.48 6.80
CA PRO A 9 1.82 23.23 7.68
C PRO A 9 1.66 21.90 8.43
N ILE A 10 2.72 21.07 8.39
CA ILE A 10 2.76 19.71 8.93
C ILE A 10 2.93 19.80 10.45
N TRP A 11 1.83 19.79 11.18
CA TRP A 11 1.81 19.26 12.54
C TRP A 11 1.11 17.90 12.49
N PHE A 12 1.87 16.84 12.28
CA PHE A 12 1.37 15.48 12.46
C PHE A 12 1.31 15.21 13.97
N GLN A 13 0.19 15.52 14.60
CA GLN A 13 -0.09 15.02 15.94
C GLN A 13 -0.53 13.55 15.82
N GLN A 14 0.40 12.64 16.07
CA GLN A 14 0.09 11.22 16.17
C GLN A 14 -0.83 11.03 17.39
N LYS A 15 -2.07 10.55 17.18
CA LYS A 15 -2.97 10.25 18.30
C LYS A 15 -2.41 9.07 19.10
N GLU A 16 -2.29 9.23 20.41
CA GLU A 16 -1.96 8.14 21.32
C GLU A 16 -3.00 7.00 21.19
N GLY A 17 -2.55 5.75 21.21
CA GLY A 17 -3.42 4.56 21.16
C GLY A 17 -3.74 4.00 19.77
N VAL A 18 -3.27 4.61 18.67
CA VAL A 18 -3.49 4.07 17.31
C VAL A 18 -2.55 2.90 16.98
N PHE A 19 -1.35 2.90 17.55
CA PHE A 19 -0.34 1.87 17.30
C PHE A 19 -0.08 1.03 18.57
N PRO A 20 0.33 -0.24 18.41
CA PRO A 20 0.75 -1.06 19.55
C PRO A 20 1.88 -0.39 20.34
N LEU A 21 1.96 -0.69 21.64
CA LEU A 21 2.99 -0.16 22.53
C LEU A 21 4.40 -0.34 21.91
N ARG A 22 5.19 0.75 21.90
CA ARG A 22 6.56 0.80 21.37
C ARG A 22 6.70 0.39 19.89
N PHE A 23 5.63 0.53 19.08
CA PHE A 23 5.69 0.21 17.65
C PHE A 23 6.72 1.06 16.89
N GLN A 24 6.80 2.36 17.18
CA GLN A 24 7.72 3.27 16.51
C GLN A 24 9.19 2.88 16.77
N GLU A 25 9.53 2.53 18.01
CA GLU A 25 10.86 2.06 18.39
C GLU A 25 11.25 0.77 17.64
N ARG A 26 10.30 -0.16 17.46
CA ARG A 26 10.55 -1.43 16.75
C ARG A 26 10.88 -1.25 15.27
N ILE A 27 10.43 -0.15 14.65
CA ILE A 27 10.57 0.07 13.21
C ILE A 27 11.61 1.15 12.88
N GLU A 28 12.25 1.79 13.85
CA GLU A 28 13.04 3.02 13.58
C GLU A 28 14.16 2.82 12.54
N SER A 29 14.74 1.62 12.51
CA SER A 29 15.85 1.28 11.61
C SER A 29 15.41 0.88 10.21
N CYS A 30 14.13 0.56 10.01
CA CYS A 30 13.62 -0.04 8.76
C CYS A 30 12.29 0.54 8.26
N GLY A 31 11.72 1.52 8.95
CA GLY A 31 10.39 2.05 8.65
C GLY A 31 10.18 3.48 9.11
N LYS A 32 9.33 4.21 8.38
CA LYS A 32 8.96 5.59 8.70
C LYS A 32 7.45 5.75 8.62
N ILE A 33 6.86 6.36 9.64
CA ILE A 33 5.45 6.73 9.65
C ILE A 33 5.34 8.20 9.28
N VAL A 34 4.51 8.50 8.29
CA VAL A 34 4.25 9.88 7.84
C VAL A 34 2.75 10.07 7.66
N GLY A 35 2.25 11.27 7.93
CA GLY A 35 0.84 11.61 7.68
C GLY A 35 0.51 11.73 6.20
N TRP A 36 1.49 12.16 5.39
CA TRP A 36 1.38 12.24 3.95
C TRP A 36 2.75 12.04 3.30
N ALA A 37 2.78 11.32 2.18
CA ALA A 37 3.97 11.09 1.38
C ALA A 37 3.74 11.58 -0.06
N PRO A 38 4.76 12.18 -0.71
CA PRO A 38 4.66 12.59 -2.12
C PRO A 38 4.71 11.37 -3.04
N GLN A 39 3.56 10.68 -3.20
CA GLN A 39 3.43 9.44 -3.97
C GLN A 39 3.93 9.55 -5.43
N GLN A 40 3.82 10.73 -6.04
CA GLN A 40 4.28 10.99 -7.41
C GLN A 40 5.79 10.89 -7.59
N ARG A 41 6.58 10.96 -6.50
CA ARG A 41 8.04 10.83 -6.53
C ARG A 41 8.43 9.39 -6.24
N CYS A 42 8.05 8.49 -7.13
CA CYS A 42 8.45 7.10 -7.07
C CYS A 42 9.98 7.00 -7.18
N HIS A 43 10.63 6.46 -6.14
CA HIS A 43 12.07 6.28 -6.08
C HIS A 43 12.43 4.86 -6.55
N PRO A 44 13.57 4.64 -7.22
CA PRO A 44 14.00 3.30 -7.64
C PRO A 44 14.09 2.26 -6.49
N SER A 45 14.22 2.72 -5.25
CA SER A 45 14.25 1.85 -4.05
C SER A 45 12.87 1.33 -3.61
N ILE A 46 11.79 1.68 -4.32
CA ILE A 46 10.44 1.21 -4.00
C ILE A 46 10.20 -0.12 -4.72
N ALA A 47 10.13 -1.20 -3.94
CA ALA A 47 9.86 -2.53 -4.47
C ALA A 47 8.38 -2.77 -4.82
N CYS A 48 7.46 -2.28 -3.97
CA CYS A 48 6.02 -2.47 -4.17
C CYS A 48 5.19 -1.43 -3.44
N PHE A 49 3.92 -1.30 -3.83
CA PHE A 49 2.93 -0.51 -3.11
C PHE A 49 1.76 -1.35 -2.62
N VAL A 50 1.42 -1.17 -1.33
CA VAL A 50 0.13 -1.59 -0.80
C VAL A 50 -0.89 -0.50 -1.12
N ASN A 51 -1.83 -0.80 -2.02
CA ASN A 51 -2.76 0.19 -2.57
C ASN A 51 -4.20 -0.31 -2.50
N HIS A 52 -5.12 0.61 -2.23
CA HIS A 52 -6.55 0.36 -2.26
C HIS A 52 -7.14 0.29 -3.69
N CYS A 53 -6.31 0.27 -4.73
CA CYS A 53 -6.73 0.15 -6.14
C CYS A 53 -7.56 1.33 -6.67
N GLY A 54 -7.35 2.54 -6.16
CA GLY A 54 -7.91 3.74 -6.79
C GLY A 54 -7.25 4.02 -8.14
N TRP A 55 -8.02 4.49 -9.12
CA TRP A 55 -7.57 4.64 -10.50
C TRP A 55 -6.32 5.52 -10.66
N ASN A 56 -6.30 6.72 -10.06
CA ASN A 56 -5.16 7.63 -10.17
C ASN A 56 -3.86 7.02 -9.62
N SER A 57 -3.92 6.44 -8.41
CA SER A 57 -2.77 5.78 -7.78
C SER A 57 -2.28 4.58 -8.60
N THR A 58 -3.20 3.88 -9.26
CA THR A 58 -2.88 2.76 -10.16
C THR A 58 -2.11 3.25 -11.38
N LEU A 59 -2.59 4.31 -12.05
CA LEU A 59 -1.90 4.89 -13.21
C LEU A 59 -0.50 5.42 -12.87
N GLU A 60 -0.36 6.14 -11.76
CA GLU A 60 0.95 6.64 -11.31
C GLU A 60 1.94 5.51 -11.08
N SER A 61 1.50 4.43 -10.42
CA SER A 61 2.36 3.30 -10.09
C SER A 61 2.72 2.46 -11.33
N LEU A 62 1.77 2.25 -12.25
CA LEU A 62 2.02 1.59 -13.53
C LEU A 62 3.05 2.34 -14.38
N SER A 63 2.95 3.68 -14.40
CA SER A 63 3.88 4.53 -15.14
C SER A 63 5.31 4.46 -14.60
N ASN A 64 5.47 4.03 -13.34
CA ASN A 64 6.75 3.84 -12.68
C ASN A 64 7.17 2.35 -12.58
N GLY A 65 6.41 1.43 -13.18
CA GLY A 65 6.73 0.00 -13.16
C GLY A 65 6.65 -0.67 -11.79
N ILE A 66 5.90 -0.10 -10.84
CA ILE A 66 5.82 -0.61 -9.46
C ILE A 66 4.78 -1.72 -9.35
N ARG A 67 5.14 -2.82 -8.68
CA ARG A 67 4.23 -3.94 -8.40
C ARG A 67 3.24 -3.60 -7.28
N PHE A 68 2.04 -4.19 -7.36
CA PHE A 68 0.94 -3.87 -6.43
C PHE A 68 0.64 -4.99 -5.44
N LEU A 69 0.37 -4.60 -4.20
CA LEU A 69 -0.38 -5.39 -3.24
C LEU A 69 -1.76 -4.74 -3.05
N CYS A 70 -2.79 -5.38 -3.59
CA CYS A 70 -4.14 -4.83 -3.67
C CYS A 70 -4.93 -5.04 -2.37
N TRP A 71 -5.49 -3.95 -1.84
CA TRP A 71 -6.37 -3.92 -0.67
C TRP A 71 -7.58 -3.00 -0.90
N PRO A 72 -8.52 -3.36 -1.79
CA PRO A 72 -9.68 -2.52 -2.09
C PRO A 72 -10.55 -2.28 -0.86
N TYR A 73 -11.11 -1.07 -0.77
CA TYR A 73 -12.01 -0.65 0.30
C TYR A 73 -13.45 -0.45 -0.19
N PHE A 74 -13.67 0.22 -1.34
CA PHE A 74 -15.02 0.51 -1.85
C PHE A 74 -15.10 0.82 -3.35
N ALA A 75 -16.30 0.76 -3.91
CA ALA A 75 -16.68 1.21 -5.26
C ALA A 75 -15.85 0.57 -6.39
N ASP A 76 -15.27 1.41 -7.25
CA ASP A 76 -14.52 1.05 -8.46
C ASP A 76 -13.20 0.30 -8.16
N GLN A 77 -12.79 0.26 -6.89
CA GLN A 77 -11.56 -0.37 -6.45
C GLN A 77 -11.58 -1.90 -6.66
N PHE A 78 -12.74 -2.55 -6.56
CA PHE A 78 -12.84 -4.00 -6.78
C PHE A 78 -12.66 -4.38 -8.26
N PRO A 79 -13.32 -3.73 -9.23
CA PRO A 79 -12.98 -3.88 -10.64
C PRO A 79 -11.50 -3.58 -10.92
N ASN A 80 -10.96 -2.48 -10.40
CA ASN A 80 -9.56 -2.09 -10.61
C ASN A 80 -8.59 -3.16 -10.09
N GLU A 81 -8.86 -3.74 -8.93
CA GLU A 81 -8.07 -4.87 -8.40
C GLU A 81 -8.02 -6.04 -9.39
N SER A 82 -9.16 -6.40 -9.99
CA SER A 82 -9.22 -7.48 -10.98
C SER A 82 -8.43 -7.15 -12.25
N TYR A 83 -8.45 -5.90 -12.72
CA TYR A 83 -7.57 -5.48 -13.81
C TYR A 83 -6.09 -5.64 -13.45
N ILE A 84 -5.68 -5.17 -12.28
CA ILE A 84 -4.29 -5.22 -11.82
C ILE A 84 -3.78 -6.66 -11.68
N CYS A 85 -4.57 -7.52 -11.03
CA CYS A 85 -4.13 -8.86 -10.65
C CYS A 85 -4.41 -9.91 -11.72
N ASP A 86 -5.59 -9.87 -12.36
CA ASP A 86 -6.06 -10.96 -13.22
C ASP A 86 -5.71 -10.69 -14.69
N ILE A 87 -5.79 -9.42 -15.13
CA ILE A 87 -5.57 -9.03 -16.53
C ILE A 87 -4.12 -8.62 -16.76
N TRP A 88 -3.64 -7.60 -16.05
CA TRP A 88 -2.27 -7.08 -16.23
C TRP A 88 -1.22 -7.93 -15.53
N LYS A 89 -1.62 -8.69 -14.48
CA LYS A 89 -0.74 -9.57 -13.70
C LYS A 89 0.48 -8.84 -13.11
N VAL A 90 0.29 -7.59 -12.71
CA VAL A 90 1.33 -6.74 -12.12
C VAL A 90 1.19 -6.58 -10.60
N GLY A 91 0.33 -7.39 -9.97
CA GLY A 91 0.10 -7.33 -8.54
C GLY A 91 -0.59 -8.56 -7.95
N LEU A 92 -0.71 -8.58 -6.63
CA LEU A 92 -1.36 -9.64 -5.86
C LEU A 92 -2.53 -9.09 -5.03
N LYS A 93 -3.60 -9.89 -4.93
CA LYS A 93 -4.73 -9.62 -4.03
C LYS A 93 -4.43 -10.11 -2.61
N LEU A 94 -4.80 -9.32 -1.61
CA LEU A 94 -4.83 -9.77 -0.21
C LEU A 94 -6.11 -10.53 0.09
N LYS A 95 -5.98 -11.71 0.69
CA LYS A 95 -7.12 -12.53 1.09
C LYS A 95 -7.55 -12.24 2.52
N LYS A 96 -8.86 -12.11 2.70
CA LYS A 96 -9.49 -12.05 4.01
C LYS A 96 -9.76 -13.46 4.51
N ASP A 97 -9.64 -13.63 5.82
CA ASP A 97 -10.03 -14.86 6.50
C ASP A 97 -11.56 -14.99 6.62
N LYS A 98 -12.02 -16.04 7.29
CA LYS A 98 -13.46 -16.29 7.54
C LYS A 98 -14.16 -15.19 8.35
N TYR A 99 -13.41 -14.31 9.01
CA TYR A 99 -13.94 -13.16 9.77
C TYR A 99 -13.85 -11.85 8.96
N GLY A 100 -13.41 -11.91 7.71
CA GLY A 100 -13.24 -10.72 6.87
C GLY A 100 -11.96 -9.93 7.18
N ILE A 101 -11.01 -10.51 7.93
CA ILE A 101 -9.78 -9.85 8.37
C ILE A 101 -8.61 -10.30 7.50
N VAL A 102 -7.79 -9.36 7.05
CA VAL A 102 -6.50 -9.68 6.43
C VAL A 102 -5.48 -9.89 7.54
N THR A 103 -4.93 -11.09 7.63
CA THR A 103 -4.01 -11.46 8.72
C THR A 103 -2.61 -10.88 8.47
N ARG A 104 -1.83 -10.70 9.54
CA ARG A 104 -0.42 -10.32 9.43
C ARG A 104 0.37 -11.33 8.56
N THR A 105 0.03 -12.61 8.67
CA THR A 105 0.69 -13.69 7.92
C THR A 105 0.45 -13.52 6.41
N GLU A 106 -0.80 -13.28 6.00
CA GLU A 106 -1.14 -13.02 4.59
C GLU A 106 -0.37 -11.80 4.05
N ILE A 107 -0.30 -10.70 4.81
CA ILE A 107 0.45 -9.50 4.38
C ILE A 107 1.93 -9.84 4.20
N LYS A 108 2.53 -10.52 5.18
CA LYS A 108 3.94 -10.89 5.17
C LYS A 108 4.26 -11.75 3.94
N GLU A 109 3.52 -12.84 3.74
CA GLU A 109 3.75 -13.79 2.64
C GLU A 109 3.60 -13.12 1.27
N LYS A 110 2.61 -12.23 1.11
CA LYS A 110 2.41 -11.52 -0.15
C LYS A 110 3.49 -10.48 -0.43
N VAL A 111 3.96 -9.77 0.60
CA VAL A 111 5.07 -8.83 0.47
C VAL A 111 6.36 -9.57 0.12
N GLU A 112 6.67 -10.66 0.82
CA GLU A 112 7.84 -11.49 0.53
C GLU A 112 7.78 -12.05 -0.89
N LYS A 113 6.61 -12.54 -1.33
CA LYS A 113 6.43 -13.01 -2.71
C LYS A 113 6.67 -11.92 -3.75
N LEU A 114 6.15 -10.71 -3.52
CA LEU A 114 6.31 -9.59 -4.45
C LEU A 114 7.76 -9.09 -4.58
N ILE A 115 8.54 -9.23 -3.50
CA ILE A 115 9.94 -8.78 -3.44
C ILE A 115 10.89 -9.89 -3.93
N ALA A 116 10.56 -11.16 -3.71
CA ALA A 116 11.40 -12.30 -4.08
C ALA A 116 11.38 -12.63 -5.58
N ASP A 117 10.42 -12.09 -6.35
CA ASP A 117 10.37 -12.27 -7.81
C ASP A 117 11.43 -11.37 -8.50
N GLU A 118 12.68 -11.87 -8.52
CA GLU A 118 13.69 -11.57 -9.53
C GLU A 118 13.51 -12.55 -10.71
N ASP A 119 13.33 -11.97 -11.90
CA ASP A 119 13.14 -12.56 -13.25
C ASP A 119 11.76 -13.09 -13.66
#